data_AF-A0A7X7TMT1-F1
#
_entry.id   AF-A0A7X7TMT1-F1
#
_cell.length_a   1.000
_cell.length_b   1.000
_cell.length_c   1.000
_cell.angle_alpha   90.00
_cell.angle_beta   90.00
_cell.angle_gamma   90.00
#
_symmetry.space_group_name_H-M   'P 1'
#
loop_
_entity.id
_entity.type
_entity.pdbx_description
1 polymer ?
#
loop_
_entity_poly.entity_id
_entity_poly.type
_entity_poly.pdbx_seq_one_letter_code
_entity_poly.pdbx_strand_id
1 'polypeptide(L)'
;MVINDWHYEKAHPTPVLFAAKGFNVIACPWQKTDVALNQVKMINRFKKNASDEMKPRYAGIMHTFWSNTRIFIDGMNDATEESKNDPSVRTFKELSKSWQEK
;
A
#
# COMPACT_ATOMS: atom_id res chain seq x y z
N MET A 1 4.06 -7.20 17.59
CA MET A 1 4.56 -5.94 16.99
C MET A 1 4.31 -5.98 15.48
N VAL A 2 4.01 -4.84 14.87
CA VAL A 2 3.80 -4.70 13.42
C VAL A 2 4.81 -3.70 12.87
N ILE A 3 5.45 -4.04 11.76
CA ILE A 3 6.36 -3.15 11.01
C ILE A 3 5.57 -2.49 9.88
N ASN A 4 5.55 -1.16 9.89
CA ASN A 4 5.06 -0.35 8.77
C ASN A 4 6.24 -0.05 7.84
N ASP A 5 6.35 -0.82 6.77
CA ASP A 5 7.49 -0.80 5.85
C ASP A 5 7.26 0.23 4.74
N TRP A 6 7.85 1.42 4.91
CA TRP A 6 7.64 2.57 4.02
C TRP A 6 8.66 2.57 2.88
N HIS A 7 8.16 2.47 1.64
CA HIS A 7 8.95 2.72 0.44
C HIS A 7 8.12 3.46 -0.59
N TYR A 8 8.56 4.67 -0.94
CA TYR A 8 7.80 5.57 -1.83
C TYR A 8 8.32 5.56 -3.28
N GLU A 9 9.56 5.12 -3.47
CA GLU A 9 10.24 5.18 -4.76
C GLU A 9 10.27 3.83 -5.49
N LYS A 10 10.24 2.72 -4.75
CA LYS A 10 10.35 1.37 -5.30
C LYS A 10 9.71 0.34 -4.38
N ALA A 11 9.15 -0.72 -4.96
CA ALA A 11 8.63 -1.87 -4.21
C ALA A 11 9.79 -2.79 -3.79
N HIS A 12 10.55 -2.39 -2.77
CA HIS A 12 11.61 -3.23 -2.21
C HIS A 12 11.04 -4.49 -1.54
N PRO A 13 11.65 -5.68 -1.72
CA PRO A 13 11.22 -6.92 -1.08
C PRO A 13 11.67 -7.00 0.39
N THR A 14 11.64 -5.89 1.13
CA THR A 14 11.90 -5.85 2.57
C THR A 14 10.84 -6.53 3.42
N PRO A 15 9.54 -6.65 3.01
CA PRO A 15 8.57 -7.35 3.84
C PRO A 15 8.89 -8.83 4.10
N VAL A 16 9.55 -9.51 3.16
CA VAL A 16 9.96 -10.91 3.39
C VAL A 16 11.06 -11.02 4.45
N LEU A 17 11.97 -10.03 4.53
CA LEU A 17 13.04 -10.03 5.54
C LEU A 17 12.47 -9.90 6.95
N PHE A 18 11.50 -9.00 7.14
CA PHE A 18 10.85 -8.81 8.43
C PHE A 18 9.93 -9.98 8.80
N ALA A 19 9.14 -10.49 7.84
CA ALA A 19 8.30 -11.65 8.05
C ALA A 19 9.13 -12.89 8.46
N ALA A 20 10.27 -13.10 7.82
CA ALA A 20 11.19 -14.21 8.14
C ALA A 20 11.74 -14.12 9.56
N LYS A 21 11.82 -12.91 10.12
CA LYS A 21 12.25 -12.66 11.51
C LYS A 21 11.11 -12.73 12.54
N GLY A 22 9.90 -13.10 12.13
CA GLY A 22 8.76 -13.25 13.05
C GLY A 22 7.87 -12.02 13.17
N PHE A 23 8.10 -10.96 12.40
CA PHE A 23 7.30 -9.74 12.50
C PHE A 23 6.14 -9.74 11.52
N ASN A 24 5.00 -9.20 11.94
CA ASN A 24 3.92 -8.83 11.03
C ASN A 24 4.34 -7.56 10.28
N VAL A 25 4.04 -7.48 8.99
CA VAL A 25 4.51 -6.39 8.12
C VAL A 25 3.37 -5.88 7.25
N ILE A 26 3.25 -4.55 7.19
CA ILE A 26 2.37 -3.83 6.27
C ILE A 26 3.29 -3.00 5.36
N ALA A 27 3.18 -3.17 4.04
CA ALA A 27 3.86 -2.26 3.12
C ALA A 27 3.04 -0.97 3.00
N CYS A 28 3.68 0.19 3.12
CA CYS A 28 2.97 1.47 3.13
C CYS A 28 3.45 2.39 2.00
N PRO A 29 2.78 2.35 0.83
CA PRO A 29 3.06 3.27 -0.26
C PRO A 29 2.41 4.63 -0.01
N TRP A 30 2.91 5.62 -0.74
CA TRP A 30 2.33 6.96 -0.80
C TRP A 30 1.78 7.23 -2.21
N GLN A 31 2.35 8.19 -2.94
CA GLN A 31 1.71 8.84 -4.10
C GLN A 31 2.09 8.28 -5.47
N LYS A 32 3.03 7.32 -5.54
CA LYS A 32 3.42 6.69 -6.81
C LYS A 32 2.59 5.44 -7.04
N THR A 33 1.63 5.55 -7.94
CA THR A 33 0.64 4.51 -8.22
C THR A 33 1.29 3.19 -8.65
N ASP A 34 2.30 3.25 -9.52
CA ASP A 34 3.07 2.10 -9.98
C ASP A 34 3.81 1.41 -8.82
N VAL A 35 4.43 2.18 -7.92
CA VAL A 35 5.09 1.65 -6.72
C VAL A 35 4.08 0.96 -5.80
N ALA A 36 2.93 1.59 -5.57
CA ALA A 36 1.87 1.07 -4.73
C ALA A 36 1.30 -0.26 -5.26
N LEU A 37 0.97 -0.32 -6.55
CA LEU A 37 0.48 -1.53 -7.19
C LEU A 37 1.55 -2.63 -7.24
N ASN A 38 2.82 -2.28 -7.41
CA ASN A 38 3.91 -3.24 -7.33
C ASN A 38 4.07 -3.82 -5.92
N GLN A 39 3.86 -3.02 -4.86
CA GLN A 39 3.82 -3.53 -3.49
C GLN A 39 2.62 -4.47 -3.25
N VAL A 40 1.44 -4.17 -3.80
CA VAL A 40 0.28 -5.08 -3.77
C VAL A 40 0.64 -6.43 -4.43
N LYS A 41 1.18 -6.39 -5.65
CA LYS A 41 1.61 -7.60 -6.40
C LYS A 41 2.64 -8.40 -5.60
N MET A 42 3.61 -7.71 -4.99
CA MET A 42 4.65 -8.32 -4.17
C MET A 42 4.08 -9.02 -2.94
N ILE A 43 3.24 -8.34 -2.15
CA ILE A 43 2.60 -8.93 -0.96
C ILE A 43 1.73 -10.13 -1.35
N ASN A 44 0.95 -10.03 -2.43
CA ASN A 44 0.16 -11.16 -2.94
C ASN A 44 1.05 -12.34 -3.35
N ARG A 45 2.16 -12.08 -4.03
CA ARG A 45 3.14 -13.11 -4.39
C ARG A 45 3.74 -13.78 -3.16
N PHE A 46 4.09 -13.01 -2.14
CA PHE A 46 4.59 -13.56 -0.88
C PHE A 46 3.55 -14.43 -0.19
N LYS A 47 2.30 -13.93 -0.03
CA LYS A 47 1.20 -14.70 0.56
C LYS A 47 0.94 -16.02 -0.18
N LYS A 48 0.94 -16.00 -1.52
CA LYS A 48 0.69 -17.18 -2.37
C LYS A 48 1.72 -18.29 -2.16
N ASN A 49 2.98 -17.93 -1.91
CA ASN A 49 4.10 -18.89 -1.86
C ASN A 49 4.68 -19.09 -0.45
N ALA A 50 4.10 -18.47 0.57
CA ALA A 50 4.55 -18.58 1.95
C ALA A 50 4.02 -19.86 2.63
N SER A 51 4.79 -20.38 3.58
CA SER A 51 4.30 -21.38 4.54
C SER A 51 3.13 -20.84 5.35
N ASP A 52 2.36 -21.72 5.97
CA ASP A 52 1.22 -21.31 6.79
C ASP A 52 1.61 -20.51 8.03
N GLU A 53 2.85 -20.68 8.51
CA GLU A 53 3.42 -19.85 9.59
C GLU A 53 3.76 -18.42 9.11
N MET A 54 4.30 -18.28 7.89
CA MET A 54 4.75 -17.01 7.33
C MET A 54 3.62 -16.19 6.68
N LYS A 55 2.63 -16.86 6.09
CA LYS A 55 1.49 -16.24 5.39
C LYS A 55 0.76 -15.18 6.23
N PRO A 56 0.42 -15.40 7.52
CA PRO A 56 -0.26 -14.38 8.34
C PRO A 56 0.62 -13.16 8.64
N ARG A 57 1.95 -13.26 8.49
CA ARG A 57 2.88 -12.15 8.77
C ARG A 57 2.84 -11.06 7.70
N TYR A 58 2.40 -11.38 6.49
CA TYR A 58 2.15 -10.37 5.46
C TYR A 58 0.79 -9.71 5.69
N ALA A 59 0.70 -8.69 6.53
CA ALA A 59 -0.58 -8.12 6.95
C ALA A 59 -1.31 -7.41 5.80
N GLY A 60 -0.60 -6.74 4.88
CA GLY A 60 -1.22 -6.15 3.70
C GLY A 60 -0.57 -4.84 3.26
N ILE A 61 -1.41 -3.92 2.80
CA ILE A 61 -1.03 -2.59 2.33
C ILE A 61 -1.76 -1.53 3.16
N MET A 62 -1.06 -0.47 3.55
CA MET A 62 -1.65 0.72 4.16
C MET A 62 -1.18 1.96 3.39
N HIS A 63 -2.08 2.57 2.62
CA HIS A 63 -1.76 3.82 1.93
C HIS A 63 -1.52 4.94 2.95
N THR A 64 -0.41 5.66 2.80
CA THR A 64 -0.10 6.85 3.61
C THR A 64 -0.41 8.11 2.81
N PHE A 65 -0.95 9.12 3.48
CA PHE A 65 -1.27 10.42 2.88
C PHE A 65 -0.62 11.53 3.72
N TRP A 66 0.23 12.34 3.09
CA TRP A 66 1.08 13.35 3.76
C TRP A 66 0.64 14.79 3.45
N SER A 67 -0.67 15.02 3.32
CA SER A 67 -1.23 16.34 3.05
C SER A 67 -2.46 16.60 3.94
N ASN A 68 -3.07 17.78 3.79
CA ASN A 68 -4.27 18.14 4.53
C ASN A 68 -5.42 17.18 4.23
N THR A 69 -6.07 16.65 5.28
CA THR A 69 -7.23 15.75 5.17
C THR A 69 -8.34 16.30 4.28
N ARG A 70 -8.54 17.62 4.22
CA ARG A 70 -9.54 18.24 3.36
C ARG A 70 -9.27 17.97 1.87
N ILE A 71 -8.01 18.04 1.44
CA ILE A 71 -7.60 17.73 0.06
C ILE A 71 -7.95 16.28 -0.26
N PHE A 72 -7.70 15.36 0.66
CA PHE A 72 -8.04 13.94 0.45
C PHE A 72 -9.55 13.75 0.27
N ILE A 73 -10.36 14.31 1.17
CA ILE A 73 -11.82 14.19 1.11
C ILE A 73 -12.38 14.82 -0.17
N ASP A 74 -11.92 16.03 -0.51
CA ASP A 74 -12.34 16.71 -1.73
C ASP A 74 -11.96 15.93 -2.98
N GLY A 75 -10.75 15.35 -3.01
CA GLY A 75 -10.29 14.55 -4.16
C GLY A 75 -11.01 13.21 -4.28
N MET A 76 -11.40 12.60 -3.15
CA MET A 76 -12.24 11.40 -3.13
C MET A 76 -13.66 11.68 -3.60
N ASN A 77 -14.20 12.87 -3.30
CA ASN A 77 -15.53 13.31 -3.71
C ASN A 77 -15.55 14.05 -5.06
N ASP A 78 -14.41 14.14 -5.75
CA ASP A 78 -14.28 14.86 -7.01
C ASP A 78 -14.75 16.33 -6.91
N ALA A 79 -14.51 16.97 -5.77
CA ALA A 79 -15.03 18.30 -5.43
C ALA A 79 -14.23 19.45 -6.07
N THR A 80 -12.92 19.29 -6.29
CA THR A 80 -12.08 20.31 -6.95
C THR A 80 -11.07 19.68 -7.91
N GLU A 81 -10.68 20.38 -8.98
CA GLU A 81 -9.68 19.87 -9.93
C GLU A 81 -8.29 19.69 -9.29
N GLU A 82 -7.91 20.56 -8.35
CA GLU A 82 -6.65 20.42 -7.61
C GLU A 82 -6.62 19.10 -6.82
N SER A 83 -7.67 18.83 -6.04
CA SER A 83 -7.73 17.63 -5.20
C SER A 83 -7.89 16.35 -5.99
N LYS A 84 -8.62 16.38 -7.12
CA LYS A 84 -8.72 15.24 -8.06
C LYS A 84 -7.37 14.83 -8.63
N ASN A 85 -6.53 15.82 -8.93
CA ASN A 85 -5.23 15.63 -9.53
C ASN A 85 -4.12 15.35 -8.51
N ASP A 86 -4.45 15.32 -7.19
CA ASP A 86 -3.49 14.90 -6.17
C ASP A 86 -3.03 13.45 -6.44
N PRO A 87 -1.72 13.23 -6.59
CA PRO A 87 -1.18 11.91 -6.96
C PRO A 87 -1.42 10.84 -5.88
N SER A 88 -1.54 11.24 -4.61
CA SER A 88 -1.87 10.34 -3.50
C SER A 88 -3.35 9.95 -3.52
N VAL A 89 -4.25 10.89 -3.83
CA VAL A 89 -5.68 10.59 -4.03
C VAL A 89 -5.85 9.62 -5.20
N ARG A 90 -5.21 9.89 -6.33
CA ARG A 90 -5.21 8.98 -7.49
C ARG A 90 -4.69 7.59 -7.11
N THR A 91 -3.57 7.53 -6.39
CA THR A 91 -2.98 6.26 -5.95
C THR A 91 -3.90 5.50 -5.01
N PHE A 92 -4.56 6.17 -4.07
CA PHE A 92 -5.54 5.54 -3.20
C PHE A 92 -6.72 4.96 -4.00
N LYS A 93 -7.28 5.71 -4.96
CA LYS A 93 -8.37 5.20 -5.83
C LYS A 93 -7.95 3.94 -6.58
N GLU A 94 -6.75 3.90 -7.14
CA GLU A 94 -6.22 2.71 -7.84
C GLU A 94 -5.97 1.53 -6.88
N LEU A 95 -5.45 1.80 -5.67
CA LEU A 95 -5.33 0.77 -4.63
C LEU A 95 -6.70 0.19 -4.24
N SER A 96 -7.72 1.04 -4.09
CA SER A 96 -9.09 0.60 -3.77
C SER A 96 -9.67 -0.30 -4.86
N LYS A 97 -9.46 0.02 -6.15
CA LYS A 97 -9.87 -0.85 -7.26
C LYS A 97 -9.18 -2.21 -7.20
N SER A 98 -7.86 -2.22 -6.97
CA SER A 98 -7.09 -3.48 -6.87
C SER A 98 -7.54 -4.39 -5.72
N TRP A 99 -8.24 -3.85 -4.71
CA TRP A 99 -8.81 -4.62 -3.61
C TRP A 99 -10.15 -5.28 -3.98
N GLN A 100 -10.95 -4.63 -4.83
CA GLN A 100 -12.26 -5.11 -5.27
C GLN A 100 -12.18 -6.24 -6.31
N GLU A 101 -11.05 -6.39 -6.99
CA GLU A 101 -10.80 -7.43 -7.99
C GLU A 101 -10.50 -8.83 -7.40
N LYS A 102 -10.69 -9.02 -6.09
CA LYS A 102 -10.51 -10.29 -5.37
C LYS A 102 -11.84 -10.83 -4.87
#